data_AF-A0A7V5K9L6-F1
#
_entry.id   AF-A0A7V5K9L6-F1
#
_cell.length_a   1.000
_cell.length_b   1.000
_cell.length_c   1.000
_cell.angle_alpha   90.00
_cell.angle_beta   90.00
_cell.angle_gamma   90.00
#
_symmetry.space_group_name_H-M   'P 1'
#
loop_
_entity.id
_entity.type
_entity.pdbx_description
1 polymer ?
#
loop_
_entity_poly.entity_id
_entity_poly.type
_entity_poly.pdbx_seq_one_letter_code
_entity_poly.pdbx_strand_id
1 'polypeptide(L)'
;MANSRRISMIILAVVIILFAVSWILKTMTLQAAGTDGLLSIRDAFFITFAAFLTLAIFSFLYKDNPYYKFAEHLFVGVSAAYWMSVGFWSTFVGNFIPKVSTSLSDFFEVPPKEFEIHYFVPLILGIMLLMRLSTKVGWLSRWSLAFIVGTTAGLNLIRYLRTDFITQVSNTFVPLLVDWKGIGPFFSDFSLNASG
;
A
#
# COMPACT_ATOMS: atom_id res chain seq x y z
N MET A 1 -35.16 14.78 -6.80
CA MET A 1 -33.99 14.39 -5.98
C MET A 1 -34.33 13.66 -4.68
N ALA A 2 -35.47 13.91 -4.02
CA ALA A 2 -35.82 13.23 -2.75
C ALA A 2 -36.14 11.71 -2.89
N ASN A 3 -36.63 11.28 -4.05
CA ASN A 3 -37.07 9.88 -4.24
C ASN A 3 -35.91 8.88 -4.38
N SER A 4 -34.77 9.27 -4.98
CA SER A 4 -33.62 8.34 -5.14
C SER A 4 -32.89 8.06 -3.83
N ARG A 5 -32.84 9.04 -2.91
CA ARG A 5 -32.28 8.84 -1.56
C ARG A 5 -33.13 7.89 -0.72
N ARG A 6 -34.45 7.94 -0.84
CA ARG A 6 -35.37 7.02 -0.15
C ARG A 6 -35.24 5.59 -0.65
N ILE A 7 -35.13 5.40 -1.97
CA ILE A 7 -34.91 4.08 -2.57
C ILE A 7 -33.57 3.47 -2.13
N SER A 8 -32.48 4.25 -2.12
CA SER A 8 -31.18 3.79 -1.62
C SER A 8 -31.22 3.40 -0.13
N MET A 9 -31.95 4.14 0.70
CA MET A 9 -32.11 3.79 2.13
C MET A 9 -32.93 2.51 2.34
N ILE A 10 -33.97 2.28 1.53
CA ILE A 10 -34.77 1.04 1.60
C ILE A 10 -33.94 -0.17 1.18
N ILE A 11 -33.15 -0.05 0.10
CA ILE A 11 -32.24 -1.10 -0.33
C ILE A 11 -31.22 -1.40 0.78
N LEU A 12 -30.70 -0.40 1.48
CA LEU A 12 -29.84 -0.63 2.63
C LEU A 12 -30.55 -1.33 3.78
N ALA A 13 -31.78 -0.94 4.13
CA ALA A 13 -32.51 -1.61 5.20
C ALA A 13 -32.69 -3.10 4.86
N VAL A 14 -33.01 -3.42 3.60
CA VAL A 14 -33.11 -4.81 3.12
C VAL A 14 -31.76 -5.52 3.16
N VAL A 15 -30.68 -4.90 2.70
CA VAL A 15 -29.33 -5.49 2.74
C VAL A 15 -28.90 -5.72 4.19
N ILE A 16 -29.05 -4.76 5.10
CA ILE A 16 -28.70 -4.93 6.51
C ILE A 16 -29.52 -6.06 7.15
N ILE A 17 -30.82 -6.15 6.86
CA ILE A 17 -31.67 -7.24 7.35
C ILE A 17 -31.18 -8.59 6.80
N LEU A 18 -30.88 -8.68 5.51
CA LEU A 18 -30.30 -9.90 4.91
C LEU A 18 -28.95 -10.26 5.53
N PHE A 19 -28.11 -9.27 5.86
CA PHE A 19 -26.81 -9.47 6.50
C PHE A 19 -26.95 -9.89 7.95
N ALA A 20 -27.90 -9.33 8.71
CA ALA A 20 -28.20 -9.75 10.07
C ALA A 20 -28.75 -11.18 10.10
N VAL A 21 -29.65 -11.52 9.17
CA VAL A 21 -30.16 -12.89 9.00
C VAL A 21 -29.03 -13.84 8.60
N SER A 22 -28.17 -13.45 7.66
CA SER A 22 -26.98 -14.23 7.25
C SER A 22 -26.02 -14.46 8.41
N TRP A 23 -25.77 -13.43 9.25
CA TRP A 23 -24.91 -13.54 10.42
C TRP A 23 -25.47 -14.55 11.43
N ILE A 24 -26.74 -14.45 11.78
CA ILE A 24 -27.42 -15.36 12.71
C ILE A 24 -27.34 -16.79 12.18
N LEU A 25 -27.69 -17.01 10.92
CA LEU A 25 -27.60 -18.32 10.28
C LEU A 25 -26.17 -18.87 10.31
N LYS A 26 -25.15 -18.04 10.04
CA LYS A 26 -23.74 -18.48 10.09
C LYS A 26 -23.24 -18.80 11.49
N THR A 27 -23.66 -18.04 12.50
CA THR A 27 -23.32 -18.36 13.89
C THR A 27 -23.90 -19.72 14.30
N MET A 28 -25.12 -20.04 13.84
CA MET A 28 -25.76 -21.32 14.09
C MET A 28 -25.07 -22.48 13.35
N THR A 29 -24.69 -22.30 12.08
CA THR A 29 -24.01 -23.37 11.31
C THR A 29 -22.58 -23.62 11.78
N LEU A 30 -21.86 -22.57 12.18
CA LEU A 30 -20.48 -22.70 12.69
C LEU A 30 -20.43 -23.25 14.12
N GLN A 31 -21.47 -23.01 14.94
CA GLN A 31 -21.61 -23.62 16.26
C GLN A 31 -21.92 -25.13 16.19
N ALA A 32 -22.58 -25.58 15.12
CA ALA A 32 -22.78 -27.01 14.84
C ALA A 32 -21.50 -27.74 14.37
N ALA A 33 -20.47 -27.00 13.95
CA ALA A 33 -19.22 -27.56 13.43
C ALA A 33 -18.15 -27.87 14.51
N GLY A 34 -18.47 -27.67 15.80
CA GLY A 34 -17.61 -28.07 16.92
C GLY A 34 -16.44 -27.13 17.24
N THR A 35 -16.39 -25.94 16.62
CA THR A 35 -15.36 -24.92 16.87
C THR A 35 -15.74 -24.05 18.07
N ASP A 36 -14.77 -23.73 18.93
CA ASP A 36 -14.90 -22.84 20.09
C ASP A 36 -15.83 -21.65 19.80
N GLY A 37 -16.92 -21.53 20.57
CA GLY A 37 -18.03 -20.62 20.24
C GLY A 37 -17.63 -19.15 20.02
N LEU A 38 -16.54 -18.70 20.64
CA LEU A 38 -15.98 -17.36 20.46
C LEU A 38 -15.32 -17.14 19.09
N LEU A 39 -14.61 -18.14 18.55
CA LEU A 39 -13.97 -18.05 17.23
C LEU A 39 -15.02 -18.11 16.12
N SER A 40 -16.05 -18.93 16.30
CA SER A 40 -17.22 -19.03 15.40
C SER A 40 -17.93 -17.69 15.21
N ILE A 41 -18.19 -16.95 16.29
CA ILE A 41 -18.87 -15.64 16.21
C ILE A 41 -17.99 -14.61 15.51
N ARG A 42 -16.68 -14.61 15.80
CA ARG A 42 -15.71 -13.70 15.18
C ARG A 42 -15.62 -13.93 13.68
N ASP A 43 -15.50 -15.18 13.25
CA ASP A 43 -15.36 -15.53 11.84
C ASP A 43 -16.69 -15.34 11.08
N ALA A 44 -17.83 -15.65 11.70
CA ALA A 44 -19.16 -15.34 11.17
C ALA A 44 -19.32 -13.83 10.93
N PHE A 45 -18.86 -13.01 11.88
CA PHE A 45 -18.87 -11.55 11.75
C PHE A 45 -17.95 -11.10 10.62
N PHE A 46 -16.70 -11.58 10.57
CA PHE A 46 -15.75 -11.16 9.52
C PHE A 46 -16.22 -11.53 8.11
N ILE A 47 -16.80 -12.72 7.91
CA ILE A 47 -17.29 -13.11 6.59
C ILE A 47 -18.51 -12.28 6.20
N THR A 48 -19.41 -12.03 7.15
CA THR A 48 -20.59 -11.17 6.93
C THR A 48 -20.15 -9.72 6.67
N PHE A 49 -19.14 -9.22 7.38
CA PHE A 49 -18.61 -7.89 7.14
C PHE A 49 -17.90 -7.78 5.78
N ALA A 50 -17.12 -8.79 5.39
CA ALA A 50 -16.46 -8.84 4.09
C ALA A 50 -17.47 -8.82 2.93
N ALA A 51 -18.52 -9.65 3.00
CA ALA A 51 -19.57 -9.67 1.99
C ALA A 51 -20.31 -8.33 1.89
N PHE A 52 -20.47 -7.60 3.01
CA PHE A 52 -21.08 -6.27 3.02
C PHE A 52 -20.20 -5.26 2.29
N LEU A 53 -18.88 -5.25 2.56
CA LEU A 53 -17.92 -4.41 1.84
C LEU A 53 -17.89 -4.71 0.34
N THR A 54 -17.94 -5.99 -0.05
CA THR A 54 -17.97 -6.40 -1.46
C THR A 54 -19.20 -5.84 -2.18
N LEU A 55 -20.39 -5.95 -1.58
CA LEU A 55 -21.61 -5.36 -2.13
C LEU A 55 -21.57 -3.83 -2.11
N ALA A 56 -20.99 -3.22 -1.08
CA ALA A 56 -20.84 -1.77 -0.98
C ALA A 56 -19.98 -1.20 -2.14
N ILE A 57 -18.93 -1.92 -2.56
CA ILE A 57 -18.12 -1.56 -3.73
C ILE A 57 -18.90 -1.78 -5.03
N PHE A 58 -19.58 -2.93 -5.19
CA PHE A 58 -20.43 -3.18 -6.37
C PHE A 58 -21.61 -2.21 -6.52
N SER A 59 -22.01 -1.53 -5.44
CA SER A 59 -23.02 -0.47 -5.47
C SER A 59 -22.60 0.74 -6.34
N PHE A 60 -21.35 0.82 -6.81
CA PHE A 60 -20.93 1.80 -7.82
C PHE A 60 -21.85 1.81 -9.06
N LEU A 61 -22.34 0.64 -9.48
CA LEU A 61 -23.19 0.50 -10.66
C LEU A 61 -24.55 1.22 -10.52
N TYR A 62 -24.98 1.52 -9.30
CA TYR A 62 -26.29 2.12 -9.01
C TYR A 62 -26.28 3.65 -8.84
N LYS A 63 -25.20 4.32 -9.31
CA LYS A 63 -24.99 5.79 -9.24
C LYS A 63 -24.79 6.31 -7.80
N ASP A 64 -23.99 7.36 -7.62
CA ASP A 64 -23.59 8.05 -6.36
C ASP A 64 -24.37 7.68 -5.08
N ASN A 65 -24.03 6.54 -4.47
CA ASN A 65 -24.67 6.02 -3.26
C ASN A 65 -23.76 6.29 -2.05
N PRO A 66 -24.27 6.77 -0.89
CA PRO A 66 -23.48 6.89 0.34
C PRO A 66 -22.62 5.67 0.69
N TYR A 67 -23.05 4.45 0.36
CA TYR A 67 -22.31 3.21 0.66
C TYR A 67 -21.05 3.04 -0.17
N TYR A 68 -21.13 3.39 -1.45
CA TYR A 68 -19.95 3.39 -2.31
C TYR A 68 -18.91 4.39 -1.77
N LYS A 69 -19.35 5.61 -1.40
CA LYS A 69 -18.45 6.64 -0.83
C LYS A 69 -17.85 6.21 0.50
N PHE A 70 -18.61 5.54 1.36
CA PHE A 70 -18.07 4.97 2.59
C PHE A 70 -17.02 3.90 2.31
N ALA A 71 -17.31 2.95 1.42
CA ALA A 71 -16.37 1.90 1.06
C ALA A 71 -15.10 2.47 0.39
N GLU A 72 -15.23 3.51 -0.43
CA GLU A 72 -14.12 4.23 -1.05
C GLU A 72 -13.23 4.90 0.01
N HIS A 73 -13.80 5.67 0.94
CA HIS A 73 -13.02 6.30 2.01
C HIS A 73 -12.41 5.28 2.97
N LEU A 74 -13.12 4.20 3.29
CA LEU A 74 -12.61 3.11 4.11
C LEU A 74 -11.42 2.42 3.41
N PHE A 75 -11.57 2.07 2.14
CA PHE A 75 -10.53 1.39 1.35
C PHE A 75 -9.27 2.25 1.19
N VAL A 76 -9.43 3.52 0.82
CA VAL A 76 -8.31 4.46 0.69
C VAL A 76 -7.67 4.74 2.06
N GLY A 77 -8.48 4.85 3.12
CA GLY A 77 -8.01 5.06 4.48
C GLY A 77 -7.18 3.88 5.01
N VAL A 78 -7.68 2.65 4.85
CA VAL A 78 -6.96 1.42 5.24
C VAL A 78 -5.65 1.29 4.45
N SER A 79 -5.68 1.59 3.14
CA SER A 79 -4.48 1.57 2.31
C SER A 79 -3.42 2.58 2.78
N ALA A 80 -3.83 3.80 3.09
CA ALA A 80 -2.93 4.83 3.62
C ALA A 80 -2.38 4.46 5.01
N ALA A 81 -3.22 3.92 5.89
CA ALA A 81 -2.84 3.49 7.23
C ALA A 81 -1.84 2.32 7.20
N TYR A 82 -2.04 1.35 6.31
CA TYR A 82 -1.11 0.24 6.12
C TYR A 82 0.29 0.75 5.74
N TRP A 83 0.38 1.60 4.71
CA TRP A 83 1.65 2.16 4.28
C TRP A 83 2.32 3.01 5.36
N MET A 84 1.55 3.78 6.13
CA MET A 84 2.06 4.56 7.25
C MET A 84 2.62 3.67 8.37
N SER A 85 1.89 2.61 8.74
CA SER A 85 2.32 1.66 9.78
C SER A 85 3.59 0.91 9.37
N VAL A 86 3.62 0.38 8.15
CA VAL A 86 4.80 -0.30 7.61
C VAL A 86 5.98 0.64 7.58
N GLY A 87 5.83 1.86 7.05
CA GLY A 87 6.90 2.84 7.00
C GLY A 87 7.42 3.26 8.38
N PHE A 88 6.53 3.36 9.37
CA PHE A 88 6.93 3.64 10.75
C PHE A 88 7.81 2.52 11.31
N TRP A 89 7.38 1.26 11.20
CA TRP A 89 8.15 0.14 11.75
C TRP A 89 9.42 -0.16 10.95
N SER A 90 9.35 -0.18 9.62
CA SER A 90 10.49 -0.55 8.77
C SER A 90 11.53 0.57 8.66
N THR A 91 11.10 1.81 8.52
CA THR A 91 11.98 2.93 8.17
C THR A 91 12.31 3.77 9.39
N PHE A 92 11.32 4.15 10.18
CA PHE A 92 11.57 4.96 11.37
C PHE A 92 12.21 4.10 12.48
N VAL A 93 11.52 3.05 12.93
CA VAL A 93 12.02 2.19 14.00
C VAL A 93 13.19 1.32 13.51
N GLY A 94 13.08 0.69 12.33
CA GLY A 94 14.12 -0.25 11.86
C GLY A 94 15.42 0.40 11.35
N ASN A 95 15.36 1.58 10.72
CA ASN A 95 16.54 2.18 10.08
C ASN A 95 17.04 3.46 10.77
N PHE A 96 16.14 4.27 11.34
CA PHE A 96 16.50 5.57 11.90
C PHE A 96 16.88 5.49 13.39
N ILE A 97 16.02 4.88 14.22
CA ILE A 97 16.23 4.81 15.68
C ILE A 97 17.59 4.19 16.08
N PRO A 98 18.02 3.06 15.49
CA PRO A 98 19.28 2.40 15.89
C PRO A 98 20.53 3.22 15.62
N LYS A 99 20.45 4.19 14.71
CA LYS A 99 21.59 5.01 14.26
C LYS A 99 21.68 6.36 14.94
N VAL A 100 20.64 6.75 15.69
CA VAL A 100 20.53 8.07 16.32
C VAL A 100 20.86 8.01 17.81
N SER A 101 20.39 6.99 18.52
CA SER A 101 20.69 6.84 19.95
C SER A 101 20.51 5.40 20.43
N THR A 102 21.52 4.89 21.13
CA THR A 102 21.50 3.56 21.76
C THR A 102 20.31 3.40 22.73
N SER A 103 20.03 4.43 23.55
CA SER A 103 18.94 4.37 24.54
C SER A 103 17.54 4.24 23.94
N LEU A 104 17.30 4.82 22.76
CA LEU A 104 16.01 4.71 22.08
C LEU A 104 15.90 3.37 21.32
N SER A 105 17.03 2.84 20.86
CA SER A 105 17.12 1.49 20.26
C SER A 105 16.69 0.40 21.25
N ASP A 106 17.11 0.53 22.50
CA ASP A 106 16.76 -0.42 23.57
C ASP A 106 15.26 -0.37 23.91
N PHE A 107 14.63 0.80 23.87
CA PHE A 107 13.18 0.96 24.11
C PHE A 107 12.33 0.30 23.02
N PHE A 108 12.79 0.32 21.77
CA PHE A 108 12.09 -0.29 20.64
C PHE A 108 12.55 -1.72 20.34
N GLU A 109 13.41 -2.31 21.18
CA GLU A 109 13.97 -3.67 21.02
C GLU A 109 14.68 -3.88 19.66
N VAL A 110 15.31 -2.83 19.12
CA VAL A 110 16.03 -2.90 17.84
C VAL A 110 17.54 -2.95 18.10
N PRO A 111 18.32 -3.79 17.38
CA PRO A 111 19.76 -3.86 17.58
C PRO A 111 20.44 -2.51 17.28
N PRO A 112 21.23 -1.95 18.22
CA PRO A 112 21.87 -0.66 18.04
C PRO A 112 22.93 -0.75 16.94
N LYS A 113 23.04 0.32 16.13
CA LYS A 113 24.07 0.47 15.10
C LYS A 113 24.98 1.64 15.45
N GLU A 114 26.11 1.75 14.73
CA GLU A 114 27.01 2.88 14.88
C GLU A 114 26.30 4.20 14.60
N PHE A 115 26.66 5.23 15.38
CA PHE A 115 26.10 6.55 15.24
C PHE A 115 26.57 7.19 13.93
N GLU A 116 25.61 7.49 13.05
CA GLU A 116 25.89 8.08 11.74
C GLU A 116 25.17 9.42 11.58
N ILE A 117 25.94 10.51 11.55
CA ILE A 117 25.40 11.88 11.46
C ILE A 117 24.64 12.17 10.15
N HIS A 118 24.87 11.37 9.10
CA HIS A 118 24.18 11.53 7.82
C HIS A 118 22.66 11.29 7.91
N TYR A 119 22.18 10.58 8.94
CA TYR A 119 20.75 10.30 9.14
C TYR A 119 19.94 11.49 9.65
N PHE A 120 20.59 12.59 10.05
CA PHE A 120 19.88 13.84 10.36
C PHE A 120 19.25 14.50 9.13
N VAL A 121 19.82 14.27 7.93
CA VAL A 121 19.24 14.80 6.68
C VAL A 121 17.83 14.23 6.43
N PRO A 122 17.62 12.90 6.39
CA PRO A 122 16.27 12.33 6.23
C PRO A 122 15.36 12.64 7.42
N LEU A 123 15.88 12.83 8.65
CA LEU A 123 15.06 13.29 9.78
C LEU A 123 14.47 14.68 9.52
N ILE A 124 15.31 15.64 9.14
CA ILE A 124 14.88 17.02 8.89
C ILE A 124 13.86 17.03 7.75
N LEU A 125 14.11 16.29 6.67
CA LEU A 125 13.15 16.14 5.57
C LEU A 125 11.85 15.46 6.01
N GLY A 126 11.91 14.49 6.92
CA GLY A 126 10.74 13.85 7.53
C GLY A 126 9.91 14.82 8.37
N ILE A 127 10.54 15.63 9.22
CA ILE A 127 9.85 16.65 10.02
C ILE A 127 9.24 17.73 9.11
N MET A 128 9.94 18.14 8.06
CA MET A 128 9.41 19.07 7.06
C MET A 128 8.17 18.51 6.33
N LEU A 129 8.09 17.18 6.13
CA LEU A 129 6.91 16.53 5.58
C LEU A 129 5.72 16.62 6.56
N LEU A 130 5.95 16.48 7.87
CA LEU A 130 4.89 16.59 8.89
C LEU A 130 4.27 17.99 8.95
N MET A 131 5.01 19.04 8.57
CA MET A 131 4.49 20.40 8.45
C MET A 131 3.35 20.53 7.43
N ARG A 132 3.15 19.52 6.56
CA ARG A 132 1.99 19.43 5.66
C ARG A 132 0.66 19.38 6.41
N LEU A 133 0.63 18.89 7.64
CA LEU A 133 -0.57 18.88 8.47
C LEU A 133 -0.99 20.29 8.92
N SER A 134 -0.05 21.25 8.91
CA SER A 134 -0.32 22.66 9.18
C SER A 134 -0.66 23.42 7.90
N THR A 135 -1.82 24.07 7.87
CA THR A 135 -2.25 24.91 6.74
C THR A 135 -1.35 26.13 6.51
N LYS A 136 -0.60 26.58 7.53
CA LYS A 136 0.26 27.78 7.46
C LYS A 136 1.68 27.48 6.95
N VAL A 137 2.25 26.32 7.29
CA VAL A 137 3.66 25.97 7.01
C VAL A 137 3.77 24.85 5.95
N GLY A 138 2.66 24.45 5.33
CA GLY A 138 2.62 23.38 4.33
C GLY A 138 3.51 23.60 3.10
N TRP A 139 3.97 24.82 2.81
CA TRP A 139 4.97 25.08 1.76
C TRP A 139 6.29 24.33 2.01
N LEU A 140 6.72 24.19 3.27
CA LEU A 140 8.00 23.58 3.61
C LEU A 140 8.06 22.09 3.21
N SER A 141 6.91 21.40 3.23
CA SER A 141 6.78 20.01 2.79
C SER A 141 7.10 19.81 1.30
N ARG A 142 7.11 20.86 0.47
CA ARG A 142 7.38 20.75 -0.97
C ARG A 142 8.81 20.30 -1.26
N TRP A 143 9.77 20.68 -0.40
CA TRP A 143 11.17 20.24 -0.52
C TRP A 143 11.31 18.75 -0.30
N SER A 144 10.68 18.20 0.74
CA SER A 144 10.66 16.76 1.01
C SER A 144 9.97 15.99 -0.12
N LEU A 145 8.86 16.52 -0.67
CA LEU A 145 8.18 15.90 -1.81
C LEU A 145 9.04 15.92 -3.08
N ALA A 146 9.75 17.02 -3.36
CA ALA A 146 10.66 17.10 -4.50
C ALA A 146 11.78 16.05 -4.39
N PHE A 147 12.33 15.84 -3.20
CA PHE A 147 13.33 14.81 -2.96
C PHE A 147 12.78 13.39 -3.17
N ILE A 148 11.58 13.09 -2.66
CA ILE A 148 10.93 11.78 -2.84
C ILE A 148 10.66 11.51 -4.33
N VAL A 149 10.07 12.48 -5.04
CA VAL A 149 9.76 12.35 -6.47
C VAL A 149 11.04 12.23 -7.30
N GLY A 150 12.06 13.03 -7.02
CA GLY A 150 13.36 12.98 -7.70
C GLY A 150 14.04 11.62 -7.53
N THR A 151 14.08 11.10 -6.31
CA THR A 151 14.66 9.77 -6.02
C THR A 151 13.87 8.67 -6.73
N THR A 152 12.54 8.72 -6.65
CA THR A 152 11.66 7.72 -7.29
C THR A 152 11.79 7.75 -8.82
N ALA A 153 11.83 8.94 -9.41
CA ALA A 153 12.02 9.13 -10.84
C ALA A 153 13.41 8.64 -11.31
N GLY A 154 14.47 8.92 -10.56
CA GLY A 154 15.82 8.44 -10.87
C GLY A 154 15.92 6.92 -10.83
N LEU A 155 15.37 6.27 -9.79
CA LEU A 155 15.34 4.81 -9.69
C LEU A 155 14.52 4.17 -10.82
N ASN A 156 13.35 4.76 -11.13
CA ASN A 156 12.49 4.26 -12.21
C ASN A 156 13.13 4.47 -13.58
N LEU A 157 13.84 5.58 -13.82
CA LEU A 157 14.57 5.83 -15.06
C LEU A 157 15.58 4.70 -15.33
N ILE A 158 16.41 4.36 -14.34
CA ILE A 158 17.39 3.28 -14.48
C ILE A 158 16.68 1.94 -14.71
N ARG A 159 15.57 1.68 -14.00
CA ARG A 159 14.78 0.46 -14.17
C ARG A 159 14.22 0.32 -15.59
N TYR A 160 13.62 1.38 -16.13
CA TYR A 160 13.04 1.38 -17.48
C TYR A 160 14.11 1.33 -18.56
N LEU A 161 15.25 2.01 -18.36
CA LEU A 161 16.39 1.89 -19.28
C LEU A 161 16.88 0.45 -19.35
N ARG A 162 17.06 -0.21 -18.19
CA ARG A 162 17.55 -1.59 -18.15
C ARG A 162 16.57 -2.61 -18.71
N THR A 163 15.29 -2.49 -18.36
CA THR A 163 14.29 -3.54 -18.62
C THR A 163 13.63 -3.37 -19.98
N ASP A 164 13.25 -2.13 -20.30
CA ASP A 164 12.38 -1.85 -21.43
C ASP A 164 13.20 -1.33 -22.61
N PHE A 165 14.04 -0.31 -22.38
CA PHE A 165 14.76 0.35 -23.47
C PHE A 165 15.81 -0.56 -24.11
N ILE A 166 16.64 -1.25 -23.32
CA ILE A 166 17.68 -2.13 -23.87
C ILE A 166 17.07 -3.33 -24.59
N THR A 167 16.03 -3.94 -24.03
CA THR A 167 15.31 -5.05 -24.69
C THR A 167 14.66 -4.60 -26.00
N GLN A 168 14.01 -3.43 -26.02
CA GLN A 168 13.39 -2.88 -27.23
C GLN A 168 14.42 -2.54 -28.32
N VAL A 169 15.56 -1.97 -27.94
CA VAL A 169 16.65 -1.66 -28.87
C VAL A 169 17.31 -2.94 -29.38
N SER A 170 17.59 -3.92 -28.51
CA SER A 170 18.17 -5.21 -28.88
C SER A 170 17.29 -5.98 -29.88
N ASN A 171 15.98 -5.98 -29.71
CA ASN A 171 15.04 -6.63 -30.62
C ASN A 171 14.93 -5.96 -32.00
N THR A 172 15.37 -4.71 -32.12
CA THR A 172 15.38 -3.98 -33.40
C THR A 172 16.66 -4.27 -34.20
N PHE A 173 17.71 -4.77 -33.57
CA PHE A 173 18.93 -5.18 -34.26
C PHE A 173 18.77 -6.59 -34.85
N VAL A 174 19.06 -6.74 -36.14
CA VAL A 174 19.32 -8.05 -36.73
C VAL A 174 20.62 -8.56 -36.12
N PRO A 175 20.63 -9.71 -35.40
CA PRO A 175 21.84 -10.18 -34.73
C PRO A 175 22.89 -10.56 -35.76
N LEU A 176 23.97 -9.78 -35.83
CA LEU A 176 25.09 -10.04 -36.75
C LEU A 176 26.13 -11.02 -36.16
N LEU A 177 26.16 -11.17 -34.83
CA LEU A 177 27.07 -12.07 -34.10
C LEU A 177 26.33 -12.69 -32.90
N VAL A 178 26.32 -14.02 -32.82
CA VAL A 178 25.58 -14.82 -31.82
C VAL A 178 26.31 -14.90 -30.47
N ASP A 179 27.61 -14.62 -30.43
CA ASP A 179 28.48 -14.93 -29.28
C ASP A 179 29.25 -13.67 -28.80
N TRP A 180 28.51 -12.66 -28.34
CA TRP A 180 29.07 -11.42 -27.80
C TRP A 180 29.44 -11.57 -26.32
N LYS A 181 30.72 -11.45 -25.98
CA LYS A 181 31.19 -11.23 -24.60
C LYS A 181 31.47 -9.74 -24.42
N GLY A 182 30.55 -9.04 -23.75
CA GLY A 182 30.64 -7.59 -23.52
C GLY A 182 31.83 -7.15 -22.67
N ILE A 183 32.01 -5.83 -22.56
CA ILE A 183 33.16 -5.21 -21.87
C ILE A 183 32.74 -4.65 -20.51
N GLY A 184 33.27 -5.22 -19.42
CA GLY A 184 33.02 -4.77 -18.05
C GLY A 184 31.70 -5.27 -17.43
N PRO A 185 31.49 -5.08 -16.11
CA PRO A 185 30.37 -5.70 -15.37
C PRO A 185 28.97 -5.23 -15.81
N PHE A 186 28.89 -4.05 -16.45
CA PHE A 186 27.63 -3.49 -16.91
C PHE A 186 27.21 -4.07 -18.27
N PHE A 187 28.17 -4.34 -19.16
CA PHE A 187 27.89 -4.80 -20.52
C PHE A 187 28.07 -6.31 -20.73
N SER A 188 28.63 -7.02 -19.74
CA SER A 188 28.83 -8.48 -19.79
C SER A 188 27.53 -9.28 -19.76
N ASP A 189 26.49 -8.75 -19.13
CA ASP A 189 25.22 -9.46 -18.89
C ASP A 189 24.17 -9.24 -20.00
N PHE A 190 24.53 -8.48 -21.05
CA PHE A 190 23.66 -8.32 -22.21
C PHE A 190 23.76 -9.54 -23.13
N SER A 191 22.80 -10.46 -22.96
CA SER A 191 22.52 -11.51 -23.93
C SER A 191 21.94 -10.90 -25.20
N LEU A 192 22.70 -10.94 -26.30
CA LEU A 192 22.25 -10.51 -27.64
C LEU A 192 21.63 -11.67 -28.46
N ASN A 193 21.37 -12.81 -27.82
CA ASN A 193 20.74 -13.94 -28.48
C ASN A 193 19.24 -13.64 -28.66
N ALA A 194 18.77 -13.62 -29.91
CA ALA A 194 17.38 -13.36 -30.27
C ALA A 194 16.44 -14.57 -30.10
N SER A 195 16.94 -15.69 -29.56
CA SER A 195 16.11 -16.79 -29.06
C SER A 195 15.89 -16.56 -27.57
N GLY A 196 14.65 -16.20 -27.22
CA GLY A 196 14.26 -15.84 -25.85
C GLY A 196 14.53 -16.90 -24.80
#